data_AF-A0A528BAF1-F1
#
_entry.id   AF-A0A528BAF1-F1
#
_cell.length_a   1.000
_cell.length_b   1.000
_cell.length_c   1.000
_cell.angle_alpha   90.00
_cell.angle_beta   90.00
_cell.angle_gamma   90.00
#
_symmetry.space_group_name_H-M   'P 1'
#
loop_
_entity.id
_entity.type
_entity.pdbx_description
1 polymer ?
#
loop_
_entity_poly.entity_id
_entity_poly.type
_entity_poly.pdbx_seq_one_letter_code
_entity_poly.pdbx_strand_id
1 'polypeptide(L)'
;LGTVPKLVGEGLEIYAGRLPLAEAVARIEAVYKPYHETLKRLLTRTHARFGFAVLIDCHSMPASIRVGDSGVRPDFIVGDRFGISASAALTETAIGLLIGMGYTVAHNKPYAGGFITEHYGRPVRHLHALQIEVNRGLYMNERTFQKSAGFDALADDLAQFSADLMAMPDHNFIDLP
;
A
#
# COMPACT_ATOMS: atom_id res chain seq x y z
N LEU A 1 8.88 12.92 -6.22
CA LEU A 1 8.33 13.25 -4.89
C LEU A 1 9.31 12.76 -3.83
N GLY A 2 9.44 13.45 -2.70
CA GLY A 2 10.32 13.08 -1.59
C GLY A 2 9.64 13.36 -0.24
N THR A 3 10.33 13.15 0.88
CA THR A 3 9.76 13.25 2.24
C THR A 3 9.02 14.57 2.52
N VAL A 4 9.52 15.67 1.95
CA VAL A 4 8.81 16.96 1.93
C VAL A 4 8.62 17.35 0.46
N PRO A 5 7.45 17.05 -0.14
CA PRO A 5 7.25 17.29 -1.57
C PRO A 5 7.19 18.79 -1.85
N LYS A 6 7.84 19.23 -2.93
CA LYS A 6 7.76 20.60 -3.45
C LYS A 6 6.67 20.76 -4.53
N LEU A 7 6.38 19.68 -5.25
CA LEU A 7 5.48 19.65 -6.40
C LEU A 7 4.33 18.68 -6.14
N VAL A 8 3.14 18.98 -6.65
CA VAL A 8 2.04 18.01 -6.79
C VAL A 8 2.22 17.17 -8.06
N GLY A 9 1.34 16.17 -8.27
CA GLY A 9 1.42 15.24 -9.41
C GLY A 9 1.38 15.91 -10.79
N GLU A 10 0.81 17.11 -10.92
CA GLU A 10 0.73 17.90 -12.15
C GLU A 10 1.91 18.88 -12.33
N GLY A 11 2.94 18.80 -11.46
CA GLY A 11 4.10 19.68 -11.52
C GLY A 11 3.86 21.10 -10.96
N LEU A 12 2.68 21.35 -10.37
CA LEU A 12 2.40 22.63 -9.70
C LEU A 12 3.17 22.72 -8.37
N GLU A 13 3.68 23.91 -8.06
CA GLU A 13 4.35 24.15 -6.78
C GLU A 13 3.35 24.12 -5.62
N ILE A 14 3.71 23.43 -4.55
CA ILE A 14 2.92 23.37 -3.30
C ILE A 14 3.13 24.66 -2.49
N TYR A 15 4.31 25.25 -2.58
CA TYR A 15 4.71 26.44 -1.81
C TYR A 15 5.07 27.57 -2.76
N ALA A 16 4.77 28.81 -2.37
CA ALA A 16 5.14 30.01 -3.13
C ALA A 16 6.66 30.28 -3.19
N GLY A 17 7.47 29.47 -2.49
CA GLY A 17 8.92 29.62 -2.42
C GLY A 17 9.58 28.40 -1.80
N ARG A 18 10.89 28.47 -1.58
CA ARG A 18 11.63 27.38 -0.90
C ARG A 18 11.17 27.26 0.54
N LEU A 19 10.82 26.05 0.95
CA LEU A 19 10.51 25.76 2.35
C LEU A 19 11.78 25.97 3.20
N PRO A 20 11.71 26.74 4.31
CA PRO A 20 12.85 26.89 5.20
C PRO A 20 13.33 25.53 5.75
N LEU A 21 14.64 25.34 5.84
CA LEU A 21 15.21 24.09 6.36
C LEU A 21 14.70 23.76 7.77
N ALA A 22 14.62 24.77 8.64
CA ALA A 22 14.14 24.59 10.00
C ALA A 22 12.71 24.04 10.04
N GLU A 23 11.84 24.47 9.12
CA GLU A 23 10.48 23.96 9.02
C GLU A 23 10.46 22.52 8.49
N ALA A 24 11.24 22.20 7.46
CA ALA A 24 11.37 20.85 6.94
C ALA A 24 11.86 19.87 8.04
N VAL A 25 12.87 20.27 8.80
CA VAL A 25 13.40 19.49 9.93
C VAL A 25 12.34 19.32 11.01
N ALA A 26 11.61 20.39 11.38
CA ALA A 26 10.54 20.29 12.37
C ALA A 26 9.45 19.28 11.96
N ARG A 27 9.04 19.26 10.68
CA ARG A 27 8.09 18.26 10.17
C ARG A 27 8.66 16.84 10.21
N ILE A 28 9.95 16.67 9.91
CA ILE A 28 10.61 15.38 10.00
C ILE A 28 10.61 14.85 11.44
N GLU A 29 11.01 15.69 12.40
CA GLU A 29 11.09 15.30 13.81
C GLU A 29 9.71 15.08 14.44
N ALA A 30 8.71 15.90 14.11
CA ALA A 30 7.41 15.86 14.77
C ALA A 30 6.39 14.91 14.10
N VAL A 31 6.58 14.56 12.81
CA VAL A 31 5.61 13.76 12.04
C VAL A 31 6.24 12.51 11.47
N TYR A 32 7.27 12.67 10.64
CA TYR A 32 7.87 11.55 9.90
C TYR A 32 8.49 10.51 10.84
N LYS A 33 9.40 10.93 11.74
CA LYS A 33 10.07 10.00 12.66
C LYS A 33 9.08 9.30 13.61
N PRO A 34 8.15 9.98 14.30
CA PRO A 34 7.21 9.32 15.20
C PRO A 34 6.33 8.28 14.51
N TYR A 35 5.92 8.54 13.26
CA TYR A 35 5.22 7.57 12.43
C TYR A 35 6.07 6.31 12.19
N HIS A 36 7.30 6.48 11.70
CA HIS A 36 8.19 5.36 11.38
C HIS A 36 8.67 4.59 12.61
N GLU A 37 8.87 5.26 13.75
CA GLU A 37 9.18 4.63 15.03
C GLU A 37 8.02 3.76 15.51
N THR A 38 6.79 4.26 15.39
CA THR A 38 5.59 3.50 15.76
C THR A 38 5.41 2.28 14.86
N LEU A 39 5.54 2.46 13.55
CA LEU A 39 5.45 1.36 12.59
C LEU A 39 6.50 0.28 12.85
N LYS A 40 7.77 0.69 13.07
CA LYS A 40 8.86 -0.22 13.43
C LYS A 40 8.56 -0.98 14.72
N ARG A 41 8.07 -0.30 15.76
CA ARG A 41 7.71 -0.93 17.04
C ARG A 41 6.62 -1.99 16.87
N LEU A 42 5.59 -1.71 16.06
CA LEU A 42 4.51 -2.65 15.79
C LEU A 42 5.02 -3.90 15.04
N LEU A 43 5.85 -3.71 14.02
CA LEU A 43 6.44 -4.83 13.28
C LEU A 43 7.36 -5.67 14.15
N THR A 44 8.27 -5.05 14.89
CA THR A 44 9.17 -5.77 15.80
C THR A 44 8.39 -6.57 16.85
N ARG A 45 7.33 -5.98 17.43
CA ARG A 45 6.50 -6.68 18.42
C ARG A 45 5.76 -7.86 17.82
N THR A 46 5.22 -7.71 16.61
CA THR A 46 4.50 -8.77 15.90
C THR A 46 5.44 -9.91 15.52
N HIS A 47 6.58 -9.58 14.92
CA HIS A 47 7.62 -10.55 14.57
C HIS A 47 8.15 -11.29 15.80
N ALA A 48 8.43 -10.59 16.90
CA ALA A 48 8.88 -11.25 18.13
C ALA A 48 7.84 -12.20 18.73
N ARG A 49 6.55 -11.94 18.53
CA ARG A 49 5.45 -12.76 19.05
C ARG A 49 5.15 -13.99 18.18
N PHE A 50 5.20 -13.83 16.86
CA PHE A 50 4.70 -14.85 15.92
C PHE A 50 5.79 -15.46 15.03
N GLY A 51 7.02 -14.96 15.09
CA GLY A 51 8.11 -15.41 14.21
C GLY A 51 8.11 -14.76 12.82
N PHE A 52 7.06 -13.99 12.49
CA PHE A 52 6.92 -13.21 11.26
C PHE A 52 6.05 -11.96 11.49
N ALA A 53 6.06 -11.02 10.55
CA ALA A 53 5.09 -9.92 10.52
C ALA A 53 4.72 -9.55 9.08
N VAL A 54 3.45 -9.22 8.86
CA VAL A 54 2.91 -8.75 7.58
C VAL A 54 2.44 -7.30 7.73
N LEU A 55 2.96 -6.41 6.89
CA LEU A 55 2.53 -5.02 6.76
C LEU A 55 1.73 -4.86 5.47
N ILE A 56 0.47 -4.43 5.60
CA ILE A 56 -0.32 -3.99 4.45
C ILE A 56 -0.25 -2.46 4.37
N ASP A 57 0.38 -1.95 3.32
CA ASP A 57 0.54 -0.53 3.04
C ASP A 57 -0.61 -0.07 2.14
N CYS A 58 -1.65 0.48 2.75
CA CYS A 58 -2.92 0.81 2.09
C CYS A 58 -2.88 2.20 1.45
N HIS A 59 -3.25 2.26 0.17
CA HIS A 59 -3.30 3.49 -0.63
C HIS A 59 -4.55 3.54 -1.50
N SER A 60 -4.74 4.68 -2.15
CA SER A 60 -5.71 4.84 -3.22
C SER A 60 -5.10 5.59 -4.38
N MET A 61 -5.52 5.23 -5.59
CA MET A 61 -5.02 5.81 -6.84
C MET A 61 -6.13 6.50 -7.63
N PRO A 62 -5.78 7.46 -8.52
CA PRO A 62 -6.75 8.10 -9.37
C PRO A 62 -7.50 7.14 -10.29
N ALA A 63 -8.78 7.40 -10.57
CA ALA A 63 -9.58 6.55 -11.46
C ALA A 63 -9.16 6.63 -12.94
N SER A 64 -8.29 7.59 -13.27
CA SER A 64 -7.71 7.78 -14.60
C SER A 64 -6.53 6.85 -14.88
N ILE A 65 -5.99 6.13 -13.89
CA ILE A 65 -4.86 5.22 -14.06
C ILE A 65 -5.27 4.08 -15.01
N ARG A 66 -4.40 3.84 -16.01
CA ARG A 66 -4.52 2.77 -17.00
C ARG A 66 -3.24 1.96 -17.05
N VAL A 67 -3.38 0.65 -17.27
CA VAL A 67 -2.26 -0.30 -17.33
C VAL A 67 -2.25 -0.99 -18.68
N GLY A 68 -1.05 -1.11 -19.26
CA GLY A 68 -0.80 -1.78 -20.53
C GLY A 68 -1.34 -1.03 -21.75
N ASP A 69 -1.01 -1.54 -22.94
CA ASP A 69 -1.39 -0.93 -24.22
C ASP A 69 -2.90 -1.02 -24.50
N SER A 70 -3.58 -2.00 -23.88
CA SER A 70 -5.05 -2.12 -23.92
C SER A 70 -5.77 -1.09 -23.05
N GLY A 71 -5.04 -0.39 -22.17
CA GLY A 71 -5.58 0.70 -21.36
C GLY A 71 -6.60 0.27 -20.31
N VAL A 72 -6.48 -0.96 -19.78
CA VAL A 72 -7.32 -1.49 -18.71
C VAL A 72 -7.19 -0.60 -17.47
N ARG A 73 -8.32 -0.32 -16.82
CA ARG A 73 -8.35 0.41 -15.55
C ARG A 73 -8.52 -0.62 -14.44
N PRO A 74 -7.44 -0.99 -13.72
CA PRO A 74 -7.58 -1.90 -12.61
C PRO A 74 -8.39 -1.25 -11.48
N ASP A 75 -9.18 -2.06 -10.79
CA ASP A 75 -9.84 -1.73 -9.53
C ASP A 75 -8.82 -1.71 -8.39
N PHE A 76 -7.85 -2.64 -8.45
CA PHE A 76 -6.77 -2.77 -7.47
C PHE A 76 -5.40 -2.91 -8.12
N ILE A 77 -4.37 -2.36 -7.49
CA ILE A 77 -2.97 -2.69 -7.81
C ILE A 77 -2.29 -3.23 -6.57
N VAL A 78 -1.74 -4.44 -6.70
CA VAL A 78 -0.95 -5.10 -5.67
C VAL A 78 0.54 -4.90 -5.98
N GLY A 79 1.29 -4.35 -5.02
CA GLY A 79 2.71 -4.05 -5.18
C GLY A 79 3.59 -4.73 -4.13
N ASP A 80 4.52 -5.57 -4.56
CA ASP A 80 5.43 -6.34 -3.69
C ASP A 80 6.92 -6.09 -3.99
N ARG A 81 7.21 -4.96 -4.64
CA ARG A 81 8.54 -4.57 -5.14
C ARG A 81 9.15 -5.65 -6.02
N PHE A 82 8.34 -6.25 -6.90
CA PHE A 82 8.77 -7.37 -7.77
C PHE A 82 9.28 -8.57 -6.97
N GLY A 83 8.55 -8.92 -5.90
CA GLY A 83 8.87 -10.04 -5.00
C GLY A 83 9.94 -9.74 -3.94
N ILE A 84 10.46 -8.51 -3.86
CA ILE A 84 11.50 -8.14 -2.89
C ILE A 84 10.90 -7.87 -1.50
N SER A 85 9.67 -7.35 -1.42
CA SER A 85 9.11 -6.90 -0.14
C SER A 85 8.16 -7.89 0.53
N ALA A 86 7.61 -8.87 -0.20
CA ALA A 86 6.67 -9.87 0.33
C ALA A 86 6.96 -11.28 -0.22
N SER A 87 6.39 -12.32 0.40
CA SER A 87 6.46 -13.68 -0.15
C SER A 87 5.50 -13.81 -1.33
N ALA A 88 5.82 -14.68 -2.29
CA ALA A 88 4.96 -14.95 -3.44
C ALA A 88 3.56 -15.43 -2.99
N ALA A 89 3.51 -16.32 -1.98
CA ALA A 89 2.25 -16.83 -1.42
C ALA A 89 1.33 -15.71 -0.92
N LEU A 90 1.88 -14.69 -0.24
CA LEU A 90 1.11 -13.53 0.22
C LEU A 90 0.54 -12.74 -0.96
N THR A 91 1.39 -12.42 -1.94
CA THR A 91 0.98 -11.64 -3.11
C THR A 91 -0.07 -12.37 -3.95
N GLU A 92 0.15 -13.65 -4.25
CA GLU A 92 -0.75 -14.48 -5.05
C GLU A 92 -2.10 -14.66 -4.35
N THR A 93 -2.11 -14.88 -3.04
CA THR A 93 -3.36 -14.97 -2.26
C THR A 93 -4.12 -13.65 -2.29
N ALA A 94 -3.45 -12.52 -2.07
CA ALA A 94 -4.08 -11.21 -2.11
C ALA A 94 -4.73 -10.91 -3.49
N ILE A 95 -4.00 -11.20 -4.58
CA ILE A 95 -4.51 -11.04 -5.93
C ILE A 95 -5.70 -11.98 -6.19
N GLY A 96 -5.58 -13.26 -5.80
CA GLY A 96 -6.61 -14.27 -5.98
C GLY A 96 -7.92 -13.94 -5.26
N LEU A 97 -7.84 -13.45 -4.01
CA LEU A 97 -9.01 -13.03 -3.24
C LEU A 97 -9.76 -11.88 -3.93
N LEU A 98 -9.04 -10.83 -4.33
CA LEU A 98 -9.64 -9.68 -5.00
C LEU A 98 -10.26 -10.07 -6.36
N ILE A 99 -9.60 -10.90 -7.15
CA ILE A 99 -10.16 -11.43 -8.40
C ILE A 99 -11.41 -12.29 -8.11
N GLY A 100 -11.38 -13.11 -7.06
CA GLY A 100 -12.51 -13.93 -6.63
C GLY A 100 -13.74 -13.12 -6.20
N MET A 101 -13.53 -11.90 -5.70
CA MET A 101 -14.59 -10.92 -5.40
C MET A 101 -15.10 -10.18 -6.65
N GLY A 102 -14.51 -10.43 -7.83
CA GLY A 102 -14.92 -9.84 -9.10
C GLY A 102 -14.15 -8.59 -9.51
N TYR A 103 -13.08 -8.23 -8.80
CA TYR A 103 -12.26 -7.06 -9.12
C TYR A 103 -11.23 -7.33 -10.22
N THR A 104 -10.93 -6.30 -10.99
CA THR A 104 -9.77 -6.29 -11.90
C THR A 104 -8.51 -5.88 -11.13
N VAL A 105 -7.49 -6.76 -11.15
CA VAL A 105 -6.27 -6.55 -10.37
C VAL A 105 -5.05 -6.47 -11.29
N ALA A 106 -4.22 -5.44 -11.11
CA ALA A 106 -2.89 -5.38 -11.71
C ALA A 106 -1.81 -5.67 -10.66
N HIS A 107 -0.66 -6.17 -11.11
CA HIS A 107 0.49 -6.47 -10.25
C HIS A 107 1.67 -5.58 -10.63
N ASN A 108 2.22 -4.89 -9.64
CA ASN A 108 3.40 -4.04 -9.70
C ASN A 108 3.40 -2.89 -10.73
N LYS A 109 2.30 -2.61 -11.44
CA LYS A 109 2.24 -1.59 -12.50
C LYS A 109 0.99 -0.74 -12.42
N PRO A 110 1.12 0.61 -12.48
CA PRO A 110 2.36 1.39 -12.41
C PRO A 110 3.00 1.42 -11.01
N TYR A 111 2.33 0.90 -9.99
CA TYR A 111 2.78 0.97 -8.60
C TYR A 111 3.31 -0.39 -8.12
N ALA A 112 4.63 -0.50 -8.02
CA ALA A 112 5.30 -1.69 -7.50
C ALA A 112 5.50 -1.68 -5.98
N GLY A 113 5.06 -0.65 -5.28
CA GLY A 113 5.47 -0.40 -3.89
C GLY A 113 6.46 0.76 -3.79
N GLY A 114 6.33 1.54 -2.71
CA GLY A 114 7.20 2.67 -2.38
C GLY A 114 8.14 2.43 -1.20
N PHE A 115 8.51 3.53 -0.52
CA PHE A 115 9.45 3.51 0.61
C PHE A 115 9.04 2.54 1.72
N ILE A 116 7.75 2.42 2.05
CA ILE A 116 7.28 1.52 3.11
C ILE A 116 7.60 0.06 2.76
N THR A 117 7.17 -0.39 1.58
CA THR A 117 7.47 -1.76 1.11
C THR A 117 8.97 -2.04 1.02
N GLU A 118 9.76 -1.10 0.48
CA GLU A 118 11.21 -1.24 0.35
C GLU A 118 11.94 -1.22 1.70
N HIS A 119 11.48 -0.42 2.65
CA HIS A 119 12.16 -0.26 3.94
C HIS A 119 11.82 -1.38 4.92
N TYR A 120 10.54 -1.78 4.96
CA TYR A 120 10.03 -2.73 5.96
C TYR A 120 9.89 -4.17 5.46
N GLY A 121 9.81 -4.39 4.15
CA GLY A 121 9.75 -5.72 3.56
C GLY A 121 11.13 -6.38 3.51
N ARG A 122 11.34 -7.45 4.29
CA ARG A 122 12.50 -8.33 4.24
C ARG A 122 12.02 -9.78 4.38
N PRO A 123 11.46 -10.39 3.32
CA PRO A 123 10.87 -11.73 3.40
C PRO A 123 11.84 -12.77 3.97
N VAL A 124 13.11 -12.76 3.57
CA VAL A 124 14.18 -13.63 4.11
C VAL A 124 14.33 -13.55 5.65
N ARG A 125 13.81 -12.50 6.28
CA ARG A 125 13.74 -12.31 7.74
C ARG A 125 12.30 -12.34 8.27
N HIS A 126 11.39 -12.98 7.56
CA HIS A 126 9.97 -13.14 7.85
C HIS A 126 9.23 -11.80 8.10
N LEU A 127 9.70 -10.72 7.48
CA LEU A 127 9.04 -9.42 7.49
C LEU A 127 8.51 -9.17 6.08
N HIS A 128 7.20 -9.12 5.92
CA HIS A 128 6.55 -8.94 4.62
C HIS A 128 5.88 -7.57 4.60
N ALA A 129 5.97 -6.87 3.46
CA ALA A 129 5.28 -5.62 3.23
C ALA A 129 4.67 -5.63 1.83
N LEU A 130 3.35 -5.46 1.75
CA LEU A 130 2.57 -5.49 0.52
C LEU A 130 1.80 -4.18 0.39
N GLN A 131 1.91 -3.53 -0.78
CA GLN A 131 1.14 -2.34 -1.09
C GLN A 131 -0.19 -2.73 -1.75
N ILE A 132 -1.29 -2.12 -1.31
CA ILE A 132 -2.61 -2.25 -1.94
C ILE A 132 -3.09 -0.86 -2.35
N GLU A 133 -3.24 -0.64 -3.65
CA GLU A 133 -3.79 0.59 -4.23
C GLU A 133 -5.23 0.37 -4.66
N VAL A 134 -6.16 1.14 -4.09
CA VAL A 134 -7.58 1.09 -4.43
C VAL A 134 -7.94 2.18 -5.44
N ASN A 135 -8.62 1.83 -6.53
CA ASN A 135 -9.13 2.81 -7.48
C ASN A 135 -10.23 3.67 -6.85
N ARG A 136 -10.00 5.00 -6.78
CA ARG A 136 -10.97 5.94 -6.17
C ARG A 136 -12.33 5.97 -6.85
N GLY A 137 -12.40 5.58 -8.13
CA GLY A 137 -13.66 5.49 -8.88
C GLY A 137 -14.66 4.50 -8.29
N LEU A 138 -14.19 3.54 -7.48
CA LEU A 138 -15.04 2.57 -6.80
C LEU A 138 -15.87 3.19 -5.67
N TYR A 139 -15.30 4.15 -4.93
CA TYR A 139 -15.85 4.54 -3.62
C TYR A 139 -16.03 6.04 -3.40
N MET A 140 -15.55 6.90 -4.30
CA MET A 140 -15.67 8.35 -4.12
C MET A 140 -15.71 9.13 -5.44
N ASN A 141 -16.28 10.34 -5.37
CA ASN A 141 -16.12 11.34 -6.40
C ASN A 141 -14.80 12.10 -6.17
N GLU A 142 -13.84 11.95 -7.07
CA GLU A 142 -12.50 12.56 -6.91
C GLU A 142 -12.47 14.09 -6.95
N ARG A 143 -13.55 14.74 -7.42
CA ARG A 143 -13.65 16.21 -7.45
C ARG A 143 -14.24 16.78 -6.17
N THR A 144 -15.25 16.12 -5.61
CA THR A 144 -15.95 16.60 -4.41
C THR A 144 -15.45 15.96 -3.11
N PHE A 145 -14.64 14.89 -3.23
CA PHE A 145 -14.21 14.02 -2.14
C PHE A 145 -15.35 13.35 -1.36
N GLN A 146 -16.57 13.37 -1.89
CA GLN A 146 -17.71 12.69 -1.29
C GLN A 146 -17.71 11.21 -1.64
N LYS A 147 -18.11 10.39 -0.67
CA LYS A 147 -18.33 8.95 -0.87
C LYS A 147 -19.36 8.72 -1.98
N SER A 148 -19.11 7.75 -2.85
CA SER A 148 -20.09 7.26 -3.82
C SER A 148 -20.99 6.21 -3.17
N ALA A 149 -22.02 5.75 -3.89
CA ALA A 149 -22.85 4.63 -3.46
C ALA A 149 -22.07 3.30 -3.32
N GLY A 150 -20.89 3.20 -3.93
CA GLY A 150 -20.03 2.01 -3.84
C GLY A 150 -19.15 1.96 -2.58
N PHE A 151 -19.13 3.02 -1.75
CA PHE A 151 -18.23 3.08 -0.60
C PHE A 151 -18.48 1.95 0.41
N ASP A 152 -19.74 1.77 0.83
CA ASP A 152 -20.05 0.83 1.90
C ASP A 152 -19.84 -0.62 1.44
N ALA A 153 -20.25 -0.94 0.20
CA ALA A 153 -19.99 -2.25 -0.41
C ALA A 153 -18.48 -2.55 -0.52
N LEU A 154 -17.67 -1.58 -0.96
CA LEU A 154 -16.22 -1.76 -1.01
C LEU A 154 -15.60 -1.91 0.39
N ALA A 155 -16.13 -1.21 1.39
CA ALA A 155 -15.67 -1.35 2.77
C ALA A 155 -15.96 -2.76 3.32
N ASP A 156 -17.13 -3.32 3.02
CA ASP A 156 -17.48 -4.69 3.37
C ASP A 156 -16.58 -5.71 2.66
N ASP A 157 -16.32 -5.54 1.37
CA ASP A 157 -15.40 -6.39 0.60
C ASP A 157 -13.97 -6.33 1.15
N LEU A 158 -13.48 -5.13 1.50
CA LEU A 158 -12.15 -4.96 2.09
C LEU A 158 -12.06 -5.56 3.50
N ALA A 159 -13.15 -5.56 4.26
CA ALA A 159 -13.21 -6.22 5.56
C ALA A 159 -13.11 -7.75 5.39
N GLN A 160 -13.86 -8.31 4.42
CA GLN A 160 -13.78 -9.73 4.07
C GLN A 160 -12.39 -10.10 3.55
N PHE A 161 -11.83 -9.30 2.64
CA PHE A 161 -10.48 -9.48 2.11
C PHE A 161 -9.44 -9.52 3.22
N SER A 162 -9.54 -8.59 4.19
CA SER A 162 -8.63 -8.55 5.33
C SER A 162 -8.77 -9.79 6.22
N ALA A 163 -10.01 -10.26 6.45
CA ALA A 163 -10.26 -11.46 7.23
C ALA A 163 -9.67 -12.71 6.56
N ASP A 164 -9.87 -12.86 5.24
CA ASP A 164 -9.36 -14.01 4.47
C ASP A 164 -7.83 -13.98 4.38
N LEU A 165 -7.22 -12.80 4.22
CA LEU A 165 -5.77 -12.65 4.22
C LEU A 165 -5.16 -13.01 5.59
N MET A 166 -5.84 -12.65 6.69
CA MET A 166 -5.44 -13.04 8.05
C MET A 166 -5.63 -14.54 8.34
N ALA A 167 -6.46 -15.24 7.57
CA ALA A 167 -6.67 -16.68 7.70
C ALA A 167 -5.60 -17.52 6.96
N MET A 168 -4.66 -16.87 6.25
CA MET A 168 -3.55 -17.55 5.60
C MET A 168 -2.74 -18.39 6.59
N PRO A 169 -2.41 -19.66 6.26
CA PRO A 169 -1.58 -20.49 7.14
C PRO A 169 -0.18 -19.90 7.36
N ASP A 170 0.30 -19.94 8.60
CA ASP A 170 1.59 -19.36 9.03
C ASP A 170 2.80 -19.89 8.23
N HIS A 171 2.77 -21.13 7.73
CA HIS A 171 3.87 -21.71 6.95
C HIS A 171 4.19 -20.91 5.69
N ASN A 172 3.23 -20.12 5.15
CA ASN A 172 3.44 -19.22 4.01
C ASN A 172 4.39 -18.04 4.31
N PHE A 173 4.73 -17.82 5.59
CA PHE A 173 5.56 -16.71 6.05
C PHE A 173 6.86 -17.17 6.73
N ILE A 174 6.89 -18.41 7.23
CA ILE A 174 8.01 -18.96 8.01
C ILE A 174 8.87 -19.90 7.15
N ASP A 175 8.24 -20.75 6.35
CA ASP A 175 8.93 -21.76 5.54
C ASP A 175 9.19 -21.20 4.14
N LEU A 176 10.03 -20.15 4.07
CA LEU A 176 10.47 -19.63 2.79
C LEU A 176 11.49 -20.61 2.16
N PRO A 177 11.34 -20.96 0.87
CA PRO A 177 12.30 -21.81 0.16
C PRO A 177 13.70 -21.19 0.09
#